data_AF-A0A954NZB1-F1
#
_entry.id   AF-A0A954NZB1-F1
#
_cell.length_a   1.000
_cell.length_b   1.000
_cell.length_c   1.000
_cell.angle_alpha   90.00
_cell.angle_beta   90.00
_cell.angle_gamma   90.00
#
_symmetry.space_group_name_H-M   'P 1'
#
loop_
_entity.id
_entity.type
_entity.pdbx_description
1 polymer ?
#
loop_
_entity_poly.entity_id
_entity_poly.type
_entity_poly.pdbx_seq_one_letter_code
_entity_poly.pdbx_strand_id
1 'polypeptide(L)'
;GRASIDLDMAMAALLKKEVDDLGLEGQDRRYLETLVGIFSGGPAGVQALAHTMNLPADTLEDEIEPFLLRSGLILRTPRGRIVTAGGFAHLGMEPPPPGHTPGGGSRPGGRGRVHPARHSSPAAGQKNLFPGRGRKSS
;
A
#
# COMPACT_ATOMS: atom_id res chain seq x y z
N GLY A 1 0.53 52.19 -11.20
CA GLY A 1 -0.58 52.09 -10.23
C GLY A 1 -0.70 50.64 -9.80
N ARG A 2 -0.85 50.37 -8.49
CA ARG A 2 -1.14 49.02 -8.00
C ARG A 2 -2.64 48.84 -8.00
N ALA A 3 -3.15 47.94 -8.85
CA ALA A 3 -4.56 47.55 -8.80
C ALA A 3 -4.80 46.84 -7.47
N SER A 4 -5.74 47.34 -6.67
CA SER A 4 -6.20 46.70 -5.44
C SER A 4 -6.89 45.39 -5.81
N ILE A 5 -6.26 44.27 -5.47
CA ILE A 5 -6.87 42.95 -5.64
C ILE A 5 -7.84 42.77 -4.48
N ASP A 6 -9.14 42.87 -4.78
CA ASP A 6 -10.20 42.69 -3.80
C ASP A 6 -10.37 41.20 -3.48
N LEU A 7 -10.63 40.88 -2.21
CA LEU A 7 -10.75 39.49 -1.75
C LEU A 7 -11.85 38.74 -2.51
N ASP A 8 -12.97 39.42 -2.79
CA ASP A 8 -14.09 38.89 -3.55
C ASP A 8 -13.72 38.59 -5.00
N MET A 9 -12.83 39.38 -5.60
CA MET A 9 -12.35 39.18 -6.97
C MET A 9 -11.37 37.99 -7.05
N ALA A 10 -10.54 37.81 -6.01
CA ALA A 10 -9.68 36.64 -5.87
C ALA A 10 -10.50 35.37 -5.66
N MET A 11 -11.53 35.42 -4.81
CA MET A 11 -12.45 34.28 -4.59
C MET A 11 -13.24 33.93 -5.85
N ALA A 12 -13.75 34.92 -6.60
CA ALA A 12 -14.45 34.67 -7.85
C ALA A 12 -13.55 34.07 -8.95
N ALA A 13 -12.26 34.44 -8.98
CA ALA A 13 -11.28 33.83 -9.87
C ALA A 13 -10.92 32.39 -9.44
N LEU A 14 -10.83 32.14 -8.12
CA LEU A 14 -10.59 30.81 -7.54
C LEU A 14 -11.78 29.85 -7.68
N LEU A 15 -13.02 30.35 -7.75
CA LEU A 15 -14.21 29.55 -8.07
C LEU A 15 -14.31 29.21 -9.57
N LYS A 16 -13.65 30.00 -10.42
CA LYS A 16 -13.70 29.87 -11.88
C LYS A 16 -12.53 29.04 -12.44
N LYS A 17 -11.39 29.02 -11.75
CA LYS A 17 -10.46 27.90 -11.84
C LYS A 17 -11.06 26.79 -10.99
N GLU A 18 -11.11 25.56 -11.46
CA GLU A 18 -11.70 24.42 -10.73
C GLU A 18 -10.78 23.96 -9.58
N VAL A 19 -10.44 24.88 -8.68
CA VAL A 19 -9.52 24.70 -7.56
C VAL A 19 -10.35 24.30 -6.37
N ASP A 20 -10.13 23.10 -5.83
CA ASP A 20 -10.85 22.69 -4.63
C ASP A 20 -10.23 23.18 -3.33
N ASP A 21 -10.84 22.79 -2.21
CA ASP A 21 -10.45 23.22 -0.86
C ASP A 21 -8.98 22.90 -0.51
N LEU A 22 -8.36 21.93 -1.18
CA LEU A 22 -6.94 21.56 -1.05
C LEU A 22 -6.04 22.21 -2.10
N GLY A 23 -6.60 22.97 -3.04
CA GLY A 23 -5.85 23.65 -4.09
C GLY A 23 -5.63 22.82 -5.36
N LEU A 24 -6.29 21.66 -5.49
CA LEU A 24 -6.13 20.79 -6.66
C LEU A 24 -6.77 21.42 -7.88
N GLU A 25 -6.01 21.51 -8.98
CA GLU A 25 -6.56 21.92 -10.27
C GLU A 25 -7.28 20.72 -10.93
N GLY A 26 -8.15 21.00 -11.91
CA GLY A 26 -8.95 19.96 -12.58
C GLY A 26 -8.15 18.79 -13.16
N GLN A 27 -6.89 19.01 -13.55
CA GLN A 27 -6.00 17.93 -14.02
C GLN A 27 -5.57 16.98 -12.90
N ASP A 28 -5.29 17.51 -11.70
CA ASP A 28 -4.90 16.70 -10.55
C ASP A 28 -6.05 15.81 -10.08
N ARG A 29 -7.26 16.36 -10.05
CA ARG A 29 -8.48 15.59 -9.74
C ARG A 29 -8.69 14.48 -10.77
N ARG A 30 -8.57 14.81 -12.06
CA ARG A 30 -8.69 13.82 -13.13
C ARG A 30 -7.64 12.72 -13.03
N TYR A 31 -6.43 13.03 -12.56
CA TYR A 31 -5.39 12.04 -12.27
C TYR A 31 -5.87 11.05 -11.20
N LEU A 32 -6.35 11.55 -10.06
CA LEU A 32 -6.84 10.72 -8.96
C LEU A 32 -8.05 9.88 -9.38
N GLU A 33 -9.03 10.49 -10.07
CA GLU A 33 -10.21 9.80 -10.59
C GLU A 33 -9.84 8.70 -11.57
N THR A 34 -8.86 8.94 -12.45
CA THR A 34 -8.36 7.93 -13.40
C THR A 34 -7.75 6.75 -12.64
N LEU A 35 -6.94 7.03 -11.62
CA LEU A 35 -6.24 6.01 -10.84
C LEU A 35 -7.21 5.16 -10.00
N VAL A 36 -8.26 5.76 -9.44
CA VAL A 36 -9.30 5.04 -8.71
C VAL A 36 -10.26 4.31 -9.66
N GLY A 37 -10.79 5.00 -10.66
CA GLY A 37 -11.84 4.47 -11.54
C GLY A 37 -11.36 3.36 -12.48
N ILE A 38 -10.14 3.47 -13.02
CA ILE A 38 -9.63 2.51 -14.01
C ILE A 38 -8.69 1.49 -13.37
N PHE A 39 -7.86 1.94 -12.41
CA PHE A 39 -6.85 1.08 -11.79
C PHE A 39 -7.22 0.65 -10.37
N SER A 40 -8.45 0.91 -9.90
CA SER A 40 -8.93 0.53 -8.56
C SER A 40 -8.03 1.00 -7.41
N GLY A 41 -7.32 2.14 -7.60
CA GLY A 41 -6.37 2.67 -6.63
C GLY A 41 -4.91 2.23 -6.83
N GLY A 42 -4.61 1.43 -7.86
CA GLY A 42 -3.25 1.06 -8.29
C GLY A 42 -2.84 -0.38 -7.98
N PRO A 43 -1.60 -0.79 -8.32
CA PRO A 43 -0.52 0.00 -8.90
C PRO A 43 -0.67 0.23 -10.41
N ALA A 44 -0.56 1.50 -10.84
CA ALA A 44 -0.62 1.91 -12.25
C ALA A 44 0.72 2.45 -12.76
N GLY A 45 1.15 2.03 -13.95
CA GLY A 45 2.35 2.58 -14.59
C GLY A 45 2.08 4.01 -15.12
N VAL A 46 3.10 4.88 -15.09
CA VAL A 46 2.97 6.25 -15.62
C VAL A 46 2.54 6.27 -17.08
N GLN A 47 3.08 5.35 -17.88
CA GLN A 47 2.74 5.25 -19.29
C GLN A 47 1.25 4.90 -19.47
N ALA A 48 0.70 3.99 -18.66
CA ALA A 48 -0.71 3.64 -18.72
C ALA A 48 -1.62 4.83 -18.33
N LEU A 49 -1.24 5.57 -17.28
CA LEU A 49 -1.94 6.79 -16.87
C LEU A 49 -1.88 7.87 -17.95
N ALA A 50 -0.70 8.11 -18.54
CA ALA A 50 -0.48 9.07 -19.62
C ALA A 50 -1.39 8.79 -20.82
N HIS A 51 -1.42 7.53 -21.28
CA HIS A 51 -2.30 7.12 -22.38
C HIS A 51 -3.78 7.31 -22.05
N THR A 52 -4.18 6.96 -20.83
CA THR A 52 -5.58 7.08 -20.39
C THR A 52 -6.02 8.53 -20.27
N MET A 53 -5.14 9.40 -19.81
CA MET A 53 -5.41 10.83 -19.65
C MET A 53 -5.19 11.62 -20.95
N ASN A 54 -4.64 11.00 -22.00
CA ASN A 54 -4.22 11.66 -23.24
C ASN A 54 -3.26 12.83 -22.97
N LEU A 55 -2.29 12.60 -22.08
CA LEU A 55 -1.24 13.55 -21.72
C LEU A 55 0.14 12.90 -21.88
N PRO A 56 1.20 13.67 -22.15
CA PRO A 56 2.56 13.16 -22.09
C PRO A 56 2.90 12.63 -20.69
N ALA A 57 3.68 11.54 -20.62
CA ALA A 57 4.15 11.01 -19.34
C ALA A 57 5.01 12.02 -18.58
N ASP A 58 5.84 12.79 -19.29
CA ASP A 58 6.71 13.81 -18.70
C ASP A 58 5.89 14.90 -17.99
N THR A 59 4.79 15.35 -18.60
CA THR A 59 3.84 16.30 -17.97
C THR A 59 3.27 15.74 -16.66
N LEU A 60 2.93 14.45 -16.61
CA LEU A 60 2.45 13.85 -15.38
C LEU A 60 3.53 13.89 -14.29
N GLU A 61 4.78 13.56 -14.62
CA GLU A 61 5.86 13.48 -13.63
C GLU A 61 6.39 14.84 -13.17
N ASP A 62 6.47 15.80 -14.08
CA ASP A 62 7.13 17.09 -13.86
C ASP A 62 6.16 18.18 -13.39
N GLU A 63 4.88 18.11 -13.79
CA GLU A 63 3.89 19.16 -13.50
C GLU A 63 2.86 18.71 -12.45
N ILE A 64 2.28 17.51 -12.60
CA ILE A 64 1.13 17.06 -11.79
C ILE A 64 1.55 16.31 -10.51
N GLU A 65 2.33 15.23 -10.66
CA GLU A 65 2.72 14.37 -9.56
C GLU A 65 3.45 15.09 -8.40
N PRO A 66 4.28 16.14 -8.61
CA PRO A 66 4.97 16.79 -7.50
C PRO A 66 4.02 17.32 -6.43
N PHE A 67 2.84 17.85 -6.80
CA PHE A 67 1.87 18.31 -5.83
C PHE A 67 1.19 17.13 -5.12
N LEU A 68 0.67 16.16 -5.88
CA LEU A 68 -0.02 14.98 -5.36
C LEU A 68 0.84 14.14 -4.41
N LEU A 69 2.14 14.07 -4.66
CA LEU A 69 3.11 13.40 -3.79
C LEU A 69 3.36 14.19 -2.50
N ARG A 70 3.51 15.51 -2.58
CA ARG A 70 3.74 16.36 -1.39
C ARG A 70 2.52 16.43 -0.48
N SER A 71 1.31 16.45 -1.04
CA SER A 71 0.05 16.39 -0.30
C SER A 71 -0.28 14.99 0.22
N GLY A 72 0.47 13.97 -0.21
CA GLY A 72 0.30 12.59 0.25
C GLY A 72 -0.96 11.91 -0.31
N LEU A 73 -1.50 12.39 -1.42
CA LEU A 73 -2.69 11.82 -2.09
C LEU A 73 -2.33 10.57 -2.92
N ILE A 74 -1.10 10.50 -3.41
CA ILE A 74 -0.55 9.34 -4.13
C ILE A 74 0.80 8.91 -3.55
N LEU A 75 1.22 7.68 -3.85
CA LEU A 75 2.55 7.16 -3.56
C LEU A 75 3.17 6.56 -4.83
N ARG A 76 4.46 6.83 -5.05
CA ARG A 76 5.28 6.13 -6.06
C ARG A 76 5.80 4.81 -5.45
N THR A 77 5.59 3.72 -6.16
CA THR A 77 6.13 2.39 -5.83
C THR A 77 6.90 1.83 -7.02
N PRO A 78 7.77 0.82 -6.84
CA PRO A 78 8.45 0.16 -7.96
C PRO A 78 7.49 -0.46 -8.98
N ARG A 79 6.25 -0.77 -8.57
CA ARG A 79 5.22 -1.38 -9.43
C ARG A 79 4.34 -0.34 -10.12
N GLY A 80 4.41 0.93 -9.73
CA GLY A 80 3.54 1.99 -10.23
C GLY A 80 3.09 2.96 -9.15
N ARG A 81 2.08 3.78 -9.48
CA ARG A 81 1.46 4.75 -8.59
C ARG A 81 0.24 4.12 -7.93
N ILE A 82 0.07 4.43 -6.65
CA ILE A 82 -1.09 4.00 -5.86
C ILE A 82 -1.73 5.22 -5.20
N VAL A 83 -3.04 5.21 -5.05
CA VAL A 83 -3.78 6.23 -4.29
C VAL A 83 -3.69 5.89 -2.81
N THR A 84 -3.46 6.90 -1.97
CA THR A 84 -3.46 6.74 -0.51
C THR A 84 -4.86 6.86 0.05
N ALA A 85 -5.04 6.49 1.33
CA ALA A 85 -6.31 6.75 2.03
C ALA A 85 -6.72 8.23 1.99
N GLY A 86 -5.76 9.16 2.00
CA GLY A 86 -6.01 10.59 1.85
C GLY A 86 -6.55 10.96 0.46
N GLY A 87 -6.02 10.33 -0.60
CA GLY A 87 -6.53 10.50 -1.96
C GLY A 87 -7.97 9.98 -2.13
N PHE A 88 -8.29 8.84 -1.54
CA PHE A 88 -9.66 8.33 -1.52
C PHE A 88 -10.61 9.26 -0.74
N ALA A 89 -10.21 9.68 0.45
CA ALA A 89 -11.01 10.59 1.28
C ALA A 89 -11.26 11.93 0.57
N HIS A 90 -10.26 12.43 -0.15
CA HIS A 90 -10.37 13.65 -0.93
C HIS A 90 -11.41 13.54 -2.06
N LEU A 91 -11.47 12.40 -2.73
CA LEU A 91 -12.51 12.10 -3.73
C LEU A 91 -13.88 11.77 -3.12
N GLY A 92 -14.02 11.81 -1.78
CA GLY A 92 -15.24 11.40 -1.08
C GLY A 92 -15.53 9.89 -1.18
N MET A 93 -14.51 9.08 -1.44
CA MET A 93 -14.62 7.63 -1.60
C MET A 93 -14.05 6.90 -0.38
N GLU A 94 -14.59 5.71 -0.10
CA GLU A 94 -14.07 4.86 0.97
C GLU A 94 -12.86 4.07 0.46
N PRO A 95 -11.71 4.12 1.16
CA PRO A 95 -10.52 3.39 0.74
C PRO A 95 -10.76 1.87 0.80
N PRO A 96 -10.14 1.08 -0.10
CA PRO A 96 -10.23 -0.37 -0.02
C PRO A 96 -9.63 -0.88 1.31
N PRO A 97 -10.16 -1.98 1.86
CA PRO A 97 -9.74 -2.48 3.16
C PRO A 97 -8.22 -2.72 3.24
N PRO A 98 -7.57 -2.38 4.36
CA PRO A 98 -6.13 -2.50 4.54
C PRO A 98 -5.72 -3.98 4.41
N GLY A 99 -5.10 -4.31 3.27
CA GLY A 99 -4.76 -5.68 2.90
C GLY A 99 -4.70 -5.90 1.39
N HIS A 100 -5.35 -5.05 0.59
CA HIS A 100 -5.27 -5.09 -0.87
C HIS A 100 -4.19 -4.16 -1.43
N THR A 101 -2.96 -4.22 -0.90
CA THR A 101 -1.80 -3.59 -1.55
C THR A 101 -1.12 -4.64 -2.43
N PRO A 102 -1.25 -4.61 -3.77
CA PRO A 102 -0.58 -5.57 -4.64
C PRO A 102 0.92 -5.24 -4.67
N GLY A 103 1.68 -5.74 -3.70
CA GLY A 103 3.15 -5.65 -3.70
C GLY A 103 3.81 -4.97 -2.50
N GLY A 104 3.09 -4.74 -1.40
CA GLY A 104 3.75 -4.47 -0.11
C GLY A 104 4.39 -5.76 0.39
N GLY A 105 5.68 -5.94 0.15
CA GLY A 105 6.46 -7.01 0.76
C GLY A 105 6.52 -6.82 2.27
N SER A 106 5.48 -7.26 2.98
CA SER A 106 5.56 -7.52 4.41
C SER A 106 6.56 -8.66 4.60
N ARG A 107 7.84 -8.33 4.73
CA ARG A 107 8.79 -9.24 5.38
C ARG A 107 8.37 -9.27 6.85
N PRO A 108 7.94 -10.41 7.42
CA PRO A 108 7.86 -10.55 8.85
C PRO A 108 9.29 -10.57 9.40
N GLY A 109 9.80 -9.39 9.75
CA GLY A 109 11.07 -9.23 10.45
C GLY A 109 10.89 -9.61 11.92
N GLY A 110 11.04 -10.89 12.24
CA GLY A 110 10.97 -11.39 13.62
C GLY A 110 11.32 -12.86 13.73
N ARG A 111 12.56 -13.23 13.41
CA ARG A 111 13.12 -14.55 13.72
C ARG A 111 13.19 -14.71 15.24
N GLY A 112 12.14 -15.30 15.83
CA GLY A 112 12.21 -15.88 17.16
C GLY A 112 13.22 -17.03 17.16
N ARG A 113 14.43 -16.75 17.64
CA ARG A 113 15.36 -17.80 18.07
C ARG A 113 14.77 -18.42 19.34
N VAL A 114 14.17 -19.60 19.21
CA VAL A 114 13.91 -20.46 20.37
C VAL A 114 15.02 -21.50 20.44
N HIS A 115 15.70 -21.51 21.59
CA HIS A 115 16.80 -22.42 21.95
C HIS A 115 16.38 -23.90 21.83
N PRO A 116 17.31 -24.81 21.49
CA PRO A 116 17.05 -26.24 21.61
C PRO A 116 16.96 -26.61 23.10
N ALA A 117 15.77 -27.07 23.53
CA ALA A 117 15.57 -27.65 24.84
C ALA A 117 16.38 -28.96 24.94
N ARG A 118 17.23 -29.00 25.96
CA ARG A 118 18.08 -30.13 26.32
C ARG A 118 17.25 -31.33 26.75
N HIS A 119 17.81 -32.50 26.43
CA HIS A 119 17.49 -33.84 26.88
C HIS A 119 16.79 -33.95 28.23
N SER A 120 15.73 -34.74 28.29
CA SER A 120 15.34 -35.46 29.50
C SER A 120 14.98 -36.90 29.13
N SER A 121 15.82 -37.77 29.67
CA SER A 121 15.84 -39.23 29.58
C SER A 121 14.60 -39.86 30.23
N PRO A 122 14.11 -41.03 29.76
CA PRO A 122 13.39 -41.95 30.61
C PRO A 122 14.27 -43.19 30.90
N ALA A 123 14.86 -43.22 32.10
CA ALA A 123 15.43 -44.42 32.68
C ALA A 123 14.33 -45.17 33.46
N ALA A 124 13.81 -46.26 32.90
CA ALA A 124 13.07 -47.27 33.66
C ALA A 124 13.05 -48.59 32.88
N GLY A 125 13.86 -49.57 33.29
CA GLY A 125 13.86 -50.88 32.64
C GLY A 125 14.94 -51.84 33.09
N GLN A 126 15.09 -52.07 34.41
CA GLN A 126 15.80 -53.25 34.91
C GLN A 126 14.93 -53.98 35.94
N LYS A 127 14.53 -55.21 35.60
CA LYS A 127 14.44 -56.31 36.56
C LYS A 127 14.54 -57.65 35.83
N ASN A 128 15.60 -58.36 36.20
CA ASN A 128 15.97 -59.74 35.89
C ASN A 128 14.83 -60.73 36.21
N LEU A 129 14.77 -61.88 35.52
CA LEU A 129 14.74 -63.20 36.17
C LEU A 129 14.76 -64.41 35.19
N PHE A 130 15.86 -65.18 35.27
CA PHE A 130 16.08 -66.61 34.97
C PHE A 130 15.88 -67.23 33.56
N PRO A 131 16.89 -67.99 33.07
CA PRO A 131 16.66 -69.14 32.19
C PRO A 131 16.67 -70.43 33.02
N GLY A 132 15.52 -71.10 33.12
CA GLY A 132 15.33 -72.38 33.79
C GLY A 132 15.08 -73.53 32.80
N ARG A 133 15.92 -74.56 32.92
CA ARG A 133 15.92 -75.90 32.28
C ARG A 133 14.57 -76.49 31.86
N GLY A 134 14.59 -77.24 30.76
CA GLY A 134 13.44 -77.90 30.15
C GLY A 134 13.02 -79.27 30.70
N ARG A 135 12.16 -79.94 29.91
CA ARG A 135 11.76 -81.37 29.81
C ARG A 135 10.58 -81.39 28.81
N LYS A 136 10.71 -81.96 27.60
CA LYS A 136 10.42 -83.36 27.18
C LYS A 136 9.03 -83.90 27.57
N SER A 137 8.47 -84.67 26.63
CA SER A 137 7.31 -85.61 26.66
C SER A 137 5.93 -84.98 26.83
N SER A 138 4.88 -85.36 26.09
CA SER A 138 4.60 -86.57 25.31
C SER A 138 3.62 -86.27 24.17
#